data_AF-A0A2E6MUZ2-F1
#
_entry.id   AF-A0A2E6MUZ2-F1
#
_cell.length_a   1.000
_cell.length_b   1.000
_cell.length_c   1.000
_cell.angle_alpha   90.00
_cell.angle_beta   90.00
_cell.angle_gamma   90.00
#
_symmetry.space_group_name_H-M   'P 1'
#
loop_
_entity.id
_entity.type
_entity.pdbx_description
1 polymer ?
#
loop_
_entity_poly.entity_id
_entity_poly.type
_entity_poly.pdbx_seq_one_letter_code
_entity_poly.pdbx_strand_id
1 'polypeptide(L)'
;MFCPAGQGKLLCCENDQALTMAKNPKEDLFADSTMTFGEHLEELRQCLFRAAIGLVFGVGFGLFLADDVIQQIQVPLKKSLRGYYQIQALDKIQNDELAKAEQAGLITAENYVSNDIEVELDQLILRLKAAVPDQLGALNYSPYSFVADDFQLEVDGESRHRQFFAHIKTSLDGEQSWAVFLHGLLEEQQREVFDRVVAAGENPYDAEIVEAVSLLNVWSNEAAVYDNADIRELVRTTIEGPDTWWAQLDTTSDDEKIDVEAVFENLTSRIKDPEDGLSAEDMTRRINKFALSNAFPEYLRSARPATITLPVWEKKDIRVQTLNAHEGFMIWLKAAFIAGFVIGSPWIFFQLWAFVAAGLYPHERKYVYIYLPFCLALFFGGAAMAFFIVMEPVLDFLFSYNRMMAIDPDPRISEWLGFVLFLPIGFGIAFQLPLVMLMLQRIGMFTTSAYLAKWRVAILVIFIIAMFLTPADPLSMLLLGGPLTVLYFLGILLCKFMPRNKNPYAESYDPV
;
A
#
# COMPACT_ATOMS: atom_id res chain seq x y z
N MET A 1 85.53 -5.06 66.13
CA MET A 1 86.49 -4.22 65.38
C MET A 1 86.90 -5.00 64.14
N PHE A 2 86.78 -4.37 62.97
CA PHE A 2 87.35 -4.77 61.67
C PHE A 2 86.83 -6.03 60.96
N CYS A 3 86.12 -5.77 59.85
CA CYS A 3 86.05 -6.62 58.67
C CYS A 3 87.41 -6.62 57.95
N PRO A 4 87.72 -7.66 57.16
CA PRO A 4 88.21 -7.36 55.82
C PRO A 4 87.55 -8.19 54.72
N ALA A 5 87.44 -7.53 53.58
CA ALA A 5 86.95 -8.02 52.31
C ALA A 5 87.97 -8.89 51.57
N GLY A 6 87.48 -9.81 50.73
CA GLY A 6 88.24 -10.50 49.69
C GLY A 6 87.31 -10.86 48.53
N GLN A 7 87.51 -10.21 47.39
CA GLN A 7 86.77 -10.41 46.14
C GLN A 7 87.23 -11.67 45.40
N GLY A 8 86.30 -12.37 44.72
CA GLY A 8 86.63 -13.52 43.86
C GLY A 8 85.45 -14.19 43.14
N LYS A 9 84.90 -13.48 42.13
CA LYS A 9 84.37 -13.96 40.83
C LYS A 9 83.46 -15.22 40.68
N LEU A 10 82.31 -14.94 40.05
CA LEU A 10 81.58 -15.66 38.96
C LEU A 10 80.94 -17.05 39.24
N LEU A 11 79.61 -17.15 39.14
CA LEU A 11 78.84 -17.51 37.91
C LEU A 11 77.32 -17.67 38.25
N CYS A 12 76.45 -17.00 37.46
CA CYS A 12 75.15 -17.44 36.90
C CYS A 12 74.08 -18.10 37.82
N CYS A 13 72.76 -17.85 37.79
CA CYS A 13 71.77 -17.07 37.01
C CYS A 13 70.61 -16.80 38.00
N GLU A 14 70.06 -15.58 38.13
CA GLU A 14 68.89 -15.04 37.43
C GLU A 14 67.56 -15.80 37.65
N ASN A 15 66.72 -15.19 38.50
CA ASN A 15 65.25 -15.10 38.54
C ASN A 15 64.38 -16.31 38.17
N ASP A 16 63.53 -16.73 39.11
CA ASP A 16 62.09 -16.47 38.94
C ASP A 16 61.32 -16.51 40.27
N GLN A 17 60.63 -15.42 40.59
CA GLN A 17 59.72 -15.32 41.74
C GLN A 17 58.35 -15.89 41.33
N ALA A 18 58.03 -17.08 41.83
CA ALA A 18 56.70 -17.65 41.72
C ALA A 18 55.72 -16.90 42.64
N LEU A 19 55.02 -15.91 42.07
CA LEU A 19 53.86 -15.26 42.69
C LEU A 19 52.62 -16.14 42.45
N THR A 20 52.33 -17.04 43.39
CA THR A 20 51.10 -17.82 43.40
C THR A 20 49.91 -16.90 43.73
N MET A 21 49.22 -16.40 42.71
CA MET A 21 47.89 -15.80 42.85
C MET A 21 46.90 -16.87 43.31
N ALA A 22 46.66 -16.94 44.61
CA ALA A 22 45.49 -17.60 45.17
C ALA A 22 44.24 -16.84 44.73
N LYS A 23 43.46 -17.43 43.82
CA LYS A 23 42.17 -16.90 43.36
C LYS A 23 41.19 -16.90 44.53
N ASN A 24 40.71 -15.72 44.91
CA ASN A 24 39.84 -15.49 46.06
C ASN A 24 38.42 -16.03 45.75
N PRO A 25 37.84 -16.99 46.51
CA PRO A 25 36.58 -17.68 46.14
C PRO A 25 35.30 -16.85 46.28
N LYS A 26 35.37 -15.56 46.61
CA LYS A 26 34.22 -14.75 47.05
C LYS A 26 33.56 -13.89 45.95
N GLU A 27 33.99 -13.99 44.70
CA GLU A 27 33.44 -13.19 43.59
C GLU A 27 32.63 -13.98 42.56
N ASP A 28 32.55 -15.31 42.67
CA ASP A 28 31.70 -16.11 41.78
C ASP A 28 30.25 -16.08 42.30
N LEU A 29 29.40 -15.27 41.67
CA LEU A 29 27.94 -15.19 41.89
C LEU A 29 27.21 -16.53 41.76
N PHE A 30 27.90 -17.57 41.31
CA PHE A 30 27.40 -18.92 41.03
C PHE A 30 28.16 -20.04 41.76
N ALA A 31 28.88 -19.72 42.85
CA ALA A 31 29.68 -20.70 43.60
C ALA A 31 28.87 -21.91 44.14
N ASP A 32 27.55 -21.75 44.31
CA ASP A 32 26.63 -22.83 44.74
C ASP A 32 26.02 -23.63 43.56
N SER A 33 26.39 -23.33 42.32
CA SER A 33 25.98 -24.08 41.13
C SER A 33 27.07 -25.07 40.71
N THR A 34 26.67 -26.16 40.06
CA THR A 34 27.57 -27.29 39.74
C THR A 34 28.67 -26.98 38.71
N MET A 35 28.72 -25.75 38.18
CA MET A 35 29.67 -25.30 37.15
C MET A 35 30.05 -23.84 37.39
N THR A 36 31.31 -23.48 37.10
CA THR A 36 31.79 -22.09 37.15
C THR A 36 31.15 -21.25 36.03
N PHE A 37 31.07 -19.92 36.19
CA PHE A 37 30.51 -19.03 35.17
C PHE A 37 31.20 -19.19 33.79
N GLY A 38 32.51 -19.46 33.79
CA GLY A 38 33.27 -19.74 32.57
C GLY A 38 32.86 -21.04 31.86
N GLU A 39 32.56 -22.11 32.62
CA GLU A 39 32.06 -23.37 32.07
C GLU A 39 30.65 -23.19 31.49
N HIS A 40 29.81 -22.35 32.09
CA HIS A 40 28.49 -22.05 31.56
C HIS A 40 28.54 -21.28 30.23
N LEU A 41 29.48 -20.36 30.06
CA LEU A 41 29.71 -19.67 28.78
C LEU A 41 30.24 -20.62 27.70
N GLU A 42 31.11 -21.56 28.06
CA GLU A 42 31.61 -22.58 27.13
C GLU A 42 30.48 -23.51 26.68
N GLU A 43 29.60 -23.93 27.60
CA GLU A 43 28.42 -24.71 27.28
C GLU A 43 27.46 -23.92 26.36
N LEU A 44 27.22 -22.64 26.65
CA LEU A 44 26.41 -21.75 25.80
C LEU A 44 26.96 -21.72 24.37
N ARG A 45 28.28 -21.56 24.21
CA ARG A 45 28.93 -21.52 22.89
C ARG A 45 28.72 -22.82 22.13
N GLN A 46 28.95 -23.97 22.78
CA GLN A 46 28.77 -25.28 22.15
C GLN A 46 27.30 -25.51 21.76
N CYS A 47 26.37 -25.09 22.61
CA CYS A 47 24.94 -25.15 22.33
C CYS A 47 24.57 -24.29 21.12
N LEU A 48 25.02 -23.03 21.08
CA LEU A 48 24.81 -22.14 19.94
C LEU A 48 25.37 -22.73 18.65
N PHE A 49 26.57 -23.29 18.68
CA PHE A 49 27.19 -23.88 17.51
C PHE A 49 26.40 -25.10 16.98
N ARG A 50 25.98 -26.01 17.87
CA ARG A 50 25.15 -27.17 17.48
C ARG A 50 23.77 -26.74 16.99
N ALA A 51 23.16 -25.73 17.60
CA ALA A 51 21.89 -25.18 17.15
C ALA A 51 22.03 -24.55 15.75
N ALA A 52 23.13 -23.81 15.50
CA ALA A 52 23.44 -23.24 14.20
C ALA A 52 23.60 -24.31 13.12
N ILE A 53 24.27 -25.44 13.42
CA ILE A 53 24.36 -26.57 12.48
C ILE A 53 22.96 -27.08 12.12
N GLY A 54 22.10 -27.30 13.12
CA GLY A 54 20.73 -27.74 12.85
C GLY A 54 19.91 -26.73 12.04
N LEU A 55 20.11 -25.43 12.29
CA LEU A 55 19.52 -24.38 11.48
C LEU A 55 20.04 -24.43 10.03
N VAL A 56 21.33 -24.62 9.80
CA VAL A 56 21.90 -24.73 8.45
C VAL A 56 21.31 -25.91 7.68
N PHE A 57 21.19 -27.08 8.32
CA PHE A 57 20.52 -28.23 7.72
C PHE A 57 19.03 -27.96 7.46
N GLY A 58 18.36 -27.32 8.43
CA GLY A 58 16.97 -26.90 8.29
C GLY A 58 16.77 -25.97 7.09
N VAL A 59 17.57 -24.92 6.98
CA VAL A 59 17.55 -23.97 5.84
C VAL A 59 17.89 -24.68 4.53
N GLY A 60 18.87 -25.58 4.52
CA GLY A 60 19.18 -26.41 3.36
C GLY A 60 17.96 -27.19 2.86
N PHE A 61 17.19 -27.78 3.77
CA PHE A 61 15.92 -28.43 3.43
C PHE A 61 14.81 -27.43 3.08
N GLY A 62 14.76 -26.28 3.75
CA GLY A 62 13.82 -25.19 3.51
C GLY A 62 13.94 -24.60 2.11
N LEU A 63 15.13 -24.60 1.50
CA LEU A 63 15.33 -24.19 0.11
C LEU A 63 14.52 -25.02 -0.88
N PHE A 64 14.27 -26.30 -0.59
CA PHE A 64 13.44 -27.17 -1.44
C PHE A 64 11.94 -26.90 -1.27
N LEU A 65 11.53 -26.33 -0.13
CA LEU A 65 10.13 -26.04 0.20
C LEU A 65 9.74 -24.58 -0.01
N ALA A 66 10.67 -23.72 -0.39
CA ALA A 66 10.46 -22.28 -0.46
C ALA A 66 9.32 -21.90 -1.41
N ASP A 67 9.23 -22.56 -2.56
CA ASP A 67 8.18 -22.31 -3.56
C ASP A 67 6.79 -22.69 -3.02
N ASP A 68 6.68 -23.86 -2.39
CA ASP A 68 5.43 -24.33 -1.76
C ASP A 68 4.98 -23.38 -0.65
N VAL A 69 5.93 -22.92 0.18
CA VAL A 69 5.68 -21.99 1.27
C VAL A 69 5.18 -20.65 0.75
N ILE A 70 5.82 -20.11 -0.30
CA ILE A 70 5.37 -18.86 -0.93
C ILE A 70 3.95 -19.01 -1.49
N GLN A 71 3.65 -20.12 -2.18
CA GLN A 71 2.33 -20.36 -2.74
C GLN A 71 1.25 -20.42 -1.67
N GLN A 72 1.49 -21.15 -0.58
CA GLN A 72 0.55 -21.28 0.54
C GLN A 72 0.31 -19.92 1.22
N ILE A 73 1.39 -19.18 1.43
CA ILE A 73 1.33 -17.87 2.06
C ILE A 73 0.51 -16.88 1.23
N GLN A 74 0.61 -16.92 -0.11
CA GLN A 74 -0.16 -16.05 -1.01
C GLN A 74 -1.68 -16.25 -0.94
N VAL A 75 -2.16 -17.39 -0.45
CA VAL A 75 -3.59 -17.72 -0.45
C VAL A 75 -4.42 -16.75 0.39
N PRO A 76 -4.12 -16.52 1.70
CA PRO A 76 -4.82 -15.54 2.51
C PRO A 76 -4.92 -14.16 1.87
N LEU A 77 -3.81 -13.64 1.32
CA LEU A 77 -3.81 -12.33 0.66
C LEU A 77 -4.72 -12.29 -0.56
N LYS A 78 -4.57 -13.26 -1.46
CA LYS A 78 -5.42 -13.33 -2.67
C LYS A 78 -6.89 -13.46 -2.30
N LYS A 79 -7.22 -14.17 -1.22
CA LYS A 79 -8.58 -14.31 -0.72
C LYS A 79 -9.11 -12.96 -0.20
N SER A 80 -8.37 -12.28 0.67
CA SER A 80 -8.79 -10.99 1.25
C SER A 80 -8.85 -9.87 0.20
N LEU A 81 -7.92 -9.81 -0.74
CA LEU A 81 -7.97 -8.86 -1.88
C LEU A 81 -9.17 -9.11 -2.80
N ARG A 82 -9.48 -10.38 -3.07
CA ARG A 82 -10.67 -10.73 -3.85
C ARG A 82 -11.93 -10.25 -3.16
N GLY A 83 -12.05 -10.53 -1.86
CA GLY A 83 -13.16 -10.05 -1.04
C GLY A 83 -13.25 -8.51 -1.06
N TYR A 84 -12.12 -7.81 -0.98
CA TYR A 84 -12.08 -6.35 -1.09
C TYR A 84 -12.71 -5.86 -2.40
N TYR A 85 -12.23 -6.34 -3.55
CA TYR A 85 -12.73 -5.87 -4.85
C TYR A 85 -14.18 -6.27 -5.10
N GLN A 86 -14.60 -7.45 -4.61
CA GLN A 86 -16.00 -7.88 -4.70
C GLN A 86 -16.93 -6.96 -3.91
N ILE A 87 -16.57 -6.62 -2.68
CA ILE A 87 -17.36 -5.70 -1.85
C ILE A 87 -17.40 -4.32 -2.49
N GLN A 88 -16.26 -3.81 -2.96
CA GLN A 88 -16.19 -2.51 -3.64
C GLN A 88 -17.08 -2.48 -4.90
N ALA A 89 -17.08 -3.56 -5.70
CA ALA A 89 -17.94 -3.68 -6.87
C ALA A 89 -19.43 -3.72 -6.48
N LEU A 90 -19.78 -4.41 -5.40
CA LEU A 90 -21.15 -4.47 -4.89
C LEU A 90 -21.63 -3.13 -4.34
N ASP A 91 -20.77 -2.35 -3.68
CA ASP A 91 -21.09 -1.02 -3.17
C ASP A 91 -21.42 -0.05 -4.32
N LYS A 92 -20.69 -0.12 -5.45
CA LYS A 92 -20.98 0.70 -6.64
C LYS A 92 -22.40 0.49 -7.19
N ILE A 93 -22.94 -0.72 -7.10
CA ILE A 93 -24.26 -1.09 -7.63
C ILE A 93 -25.34 -1.17 -6.55
N GLN A 94 -25.04 -0.79 -5.31
CA GLN A 94 -25.93 -1.01 -4.16
C GLN A 94 -27.29 -0.31 -4.28
N ASN A 95 -27.35 0.82 -5.00
CA ASN A 95 -28.57 1.61 -5.17
C ASN A 95 -29.50 1.10 -6.28
N ASP A 96 -29.09 0.07 -7.04
CA ASP A 96 -29.88 -0.53 -8.11
C ASP A 96 -30.10 -2.02 -7.81
N GLU A 97 -31.28 -2.35 -7.28
CA GLU A 97 -31.63 -3.72 -6.88
C GLU A 97 -31.64 -4.69 -8.07
N LEU A 98 -31.99 -4.22 -9.27
CA LEU A 98 -32.00 -5.05 -10.48
C LEU A 98 -30.57 -5.34 -10.93
N ALA A 99 -29.74 -4.31 -11.03
CA ALA A 99 -28.33 -4.49 -11.37
C ALA A 99 -27.63 -5.42 -10.37
N LYS A 100 -27.94 -5.30 -9.08
CA LYS A 100 -27.44 -6.20 -8.05
C LYS A 100 -27.87 -7.66 -8.28
N ALA A 101 -29.12 -7.90 -8.65
CA ALA A 101 -29.60 -9.26 -8.93
C ALA A 101 -28.96 -9.87 -10.18
N GLU A 102 -28.75 -9.09 -11.23
CA GLU A 102 -28.16 -9.52 -12.49
C GLU A 102 -26.64 -9.76 -12.37
N GLN A 103 -25.95 -8.92 -11.60
CA GLN A 103 -24.48 -8.83 -11.61
C GLN A 103 -23.83 -9.49 -10.38
N ALA A 104 -24.57 -9.76 -9.31
CA ALA A 104 -24.00 -10.38 -8.11
C ALA A 104 -23.33 -11.73 -8.41
N GLY A 105 -23.87 -12.52 -9.35
CA GLY A 105 -23.25 -13.78 -9.79
C GLY A 105 -21.89 -13.56 -10.46
N LEU A 106 -21.79 -12.57 -11.34
CA LEU A 106 -20.55 -12.19 -12.02
C LEU A 106 -19.48 -11.75 -11.01
N ILE A 107 -19.87 -10.95 -10.02
CA ILE A 107 -18.95 -10.44 -8.99
C ILE A 107 -18.50 -11.55 -8.04
N THR A 108 -19.45 -12.31 -7.48
CA THR A 108 -19.17 -13.25 -6.38
C THR A 108 -18.69 -14.61 -6.86
N ALA A 109 -19.34 -15.22 -7.85
CA ALA A 109 -19.03 -16.57 -8.31
C ALA A 109 -17.91 -16.56 -9.37
N GLU A 110 -17.95 -15.59 -10.28
CA GLU A 110 -17.04 -15.56 -11.43
C GLU A 110 -15.81 -14.64 -11.24
N ASN A 111 -15.83 -13.78 -10.21
CA ASN A 111 -14.77 -12.82 -9.85
C ASN A 111 -14.54 -11.73 -10.92
N TYR A 112 -15.62 -11.28 -11.56
CA TYR A 112 -15.58 -10.09 -12.40
C TYR A 112 -15.78 -8.83 -11.57
N VAL A 113 -15.05 -7.79 -11.94
CA VAL A 113 -15.18 -6.45 -11.35
C VAL A 113 -15.49 -5.47 -12.48
N SER A 114 -16.41 -4.55 -12.24
CA SER A 114 -16.72 -3.47 -13.18
C SER A 114 -15.60 -2.44 -13.15
N ASN A 115 -14.90 -2.30 -14.28
CA ASN A 115 -14.05 -1.17 -14.55
C ASN A 115 -14.79 -0.23 -15.50
N ASP A 116 -14.77 1.05 -15.18
CA ASP A 116 -15.46 2.07 -15.95
C ASP A 116 -14.50 2.56 -17.04
N ILE A 117 -14.87 2.38 -18.31
CA ILE A 117 -14.12 2.96 -19.43
C ILE A 117 -14.85 4.19 -19.95
N GLU A 118 -14.09 5.22 -20.30
CA GLU A 118 -14.62 6.39 -20.98
C GLU A 118 -14.47 6.20 -22.49
N VAL A 119 -15.59 6.29 -23.21
CA VAL A 119 -15.63 6.19 -24.66
C VAL A 119 -16.06 7.52 -25.23
N GLU A 120 -15.25 8.11 -26.12
CA GLU A 120 -15.64 9.31 -26.85
C GLU A 120 -16.86 9.02 -27.75
N LEU A 121 -17.98 9.67 -27.44
CA LEU A 121 -19.26 9.48 -28.11
C LEU A 121 -19.19 9.84 -29.59
N ASP A 122 -18.50 10.94 -29.91
CA ASP A 122 -18.29 11.40 -31.29
C ASP A 122 -17.62 10.32 -32.15
N GLN A 123 -16.52 9.76 -31.65
CA GLN A 123 -15.78 8.71 -32.35
C GLN A 123 -16.59 7.43 -32.46
N LEU A 124 -17.33 7.06 -31.40
CA LEU A 124 -18.19 5.89 -31.41
C LEU A 124 -19.26 6.00 -32.49
N ILE A 125 -19.98 7.12 -32.56
CA ILE A 125 -21.05 7.33 -33.54
C ILE A 125 -20.47 7.34 -34.96
N LEU A 126 -19.35 8.04 -35.19
CA LEU A 126 -18.68 8.07 -36.49
C LEU A 126 -18.27 6.66 -36.96
N ARG A 127 -17.66 5.87 -36.09
CA ARG A 127 -17.27 4.48 -36.41
C ARG A 127 -18.48 3.59 -36.63
N LEU A 128 -19.55 3.76 -35.87
CA LEU A 128 -20.80 3.01 -36.08
C LEU A 128 -21.46 3.35 -37.42
N LYS A 129 -21.49 4.64 -37.81
CA LYS A 129 -21.97 5.07 -39.13
C LYS A 129 -21.14 4.48 -40.27
N ALA A 130 -19.82 4.44 -40.11
CA ALA A 130 -18.92 3.83 -41.09
C ALA A 130 -19.09 2.30 -41.18
N ALA A 131 -19.33 1.62 -40.04
CA ALA A 131 -19.47 0.17 -39.98
C ALA A 131 -20.82 -0.33 -40.54
N VAL A 132 -21.92 0.40 -40.31
CA VAL A 132 -23.28 -0.01 -40.73
C VAL A 132 -24.02 1.13 -41.44
N PRO A 133 -23.55 1.55 -42.64
CA PRO A 133 -24.05 2.73 -43.33
C PRO A 133 -25.54 2.61 -43.72
N ASP A 134 -26.02 1.42 -44.05
CA ASP A 134 -27.42 1.21 -44.46
C ASP A 134 -28.43 1.48 -43.34
N GLN A 135 -28.02 1.32 -42.07
CA GLN A 135 -28.89 1.52 -40.92
C GLN A 135 -28.68 2.87 -40.25
N LEU A 136 -27.43 3.32 -40.15
CA LEU A 136 -27.04 4.51 -39.38
C LEU A 136 -26.64 5.70 -40.25
N GLY A 137 -26.55 5.54 -41.57
CA GLY A 137 -26.18 6.62 -42.49
C GLY A 137 -27.14 7.81 -42.45
N ALA A 138 -28.43 7.56 -42.21
CA ALA A 138 -29.47 8.59 -42.10
C ALA A 138 -29.49 9.32 -40.73
N LEU A 139 -28.66 8.91 -39.76
CA LEU A 139 -28.58 9.58 -38.47
C LEU A 139 -27.93 10.95 -38.64
N ASN A 140 -28.71 12.01 -38.42
CA ASN A 140 -28.22 13.38 -38.38
C ASN A 140 -27.52 13.62 -37.04
N TYR A 141 -26.19 13.58 -37.06
CA TYR A 141 -25.32 13.84 -35.92
C TYR A 141 -24.18 14.74 -36.39
N SER A 142 -23.89 15.80 -35.63
CA SER A 142 -22.82 16.73 -35.91
C SER A 142 -21.73 16.56 -34.83
N PRO A 143 -20.70 15.76 -35.09
CA PRO A 143 -19.60 15.57 -34.14
C PRO A 143 -18.95 16.89 -33.75
N TYR A 144 -18.49 16.96 -32.50
CA TYR A 144 -17.76 18.11 -31.95
C TYR A 144 -18.53 19.44 -31.98
N SER A 145 -19.88 19.41 -32.04
CA SER A 145 -20.69 20.62 -31.87
C SER A 145 -20.59 21.19 -30.46
N PHE A 146 -20.79 22.49 -30.32
CA PHE A 146 -21.06 23.11 -29.02
C PHE A 146 -22.41 22.65 -28.47
N VAL A 147 -22.46 22.48 -27.15
CA VAL A 147 -23.65 22.20 -26.36
C VAL A 147 -23.79 23.23 -25.24
N ALA A 148 -24.96 23.33 -24.62
CA ALA A 148 -25.22 24.26 -23.53
C ALA A 148 -24.19 24.14 -22.38
N ASP A 149 -23.78 22.91 -22.08
CA ASP A 149 -22.80 22.57 -21.03
C ASP A 149 -21.36 23.05 -21.33
N ASP A 150 -21.09 23.52 -22.56
CA ASP A 150 -19.79 24.11 -22.91
C ASP A 150 -19.64 25.54 -22.37
N PHE A 151 -20.73 26.20 -21.97
CA PHE A 151 -20.62 27.44 -21.20
C PHE A 151 -20.22 27.16 -19.75
N GLN A 152 -19.45 28.08 -19.15
CA GLN A 152 -19.14 28.02 -17.73
C GLN A 152 -20.42 28.08 -16.87
N LEU A 153 -20.35 27.55 -15.64
CA LEU A 153 -21.47 27.63 -14.69
C LEU A 153 -21.79 29.09 -14.36
N GLU A 154 -23.07 29.35 -14.08
CA GLU A 154 -23.54 30.67 -13.65
C GLU A 154 -22.89 31.05 -12.32
N VAL A 155 -22.41 32.29 -12.23
CA VAL A 155 -21.87 32.88 -11.00
C VAL A 155 -22.72 34.12 -10.74
N ASP A 156 -23.24 34.25 -9.52
CA ASP A 156 -24.07 35.37 -9.08
C ASP A 156 -25.41 35.57 -9.83
N GLY A 157 -25.96 34.51 -10.43
CA GLY A 157 -27.28 34.52 -11.08
C GLY A 157 -27.29 35.11 -12.50
N GLU A 158 -26.11 35.43 -13.05
CA GLU A 158 -25.96 35.82 -14.44
C GLU A 158 -25.51 34.63 -15.31
N SER A 159 -26.15 34.48 -16.46
CA SER A 159 -25.84 33.38 -17.37
C SER A 159 -24.59 33.69 -18.21
N ARG A 160 -23.63 32.76 -18.24
CA ARG A 160 -22.34 32.96 -18.92
C ARG A 160 -22.44 33.16 -20.43
N HIS A 161 -23.43 32.53 -21.08
CA HIS A 161 -23.66 32.76 -22.50
C HIS A 161 -24.03 34.22 -22.80
N ARG A 162 -24.90 34.86 -21.99
CA ARG A 162 -25.21 36.29 -22.15
C ARG A 162 -23.99 37.18 -21.97
N GLN A 163 -23.19 36.94 -20.92
CA GLN A 163 -21.97 37.70 -20.69
C GLN A 163 -20.97 37.55 -21.85
N PHE A 164 -20.87 36.35 -22.42
CA PHE A 164 -20.03 36.08 -23.58
C PHE A 164 -20.45 36.93 -24.79
N PHE A 165 -21.72 36.88 -25.19
CA PHE A 165 -22.18 37.65 -26.35
C PHE A 165 -22.19 39.16 -26.08
N ALA A 166 -22.45 39.59 -24.84
CA ALA A 166 -22.31 40.99 -24.44
C ALA A 166 -20.84 41.45 -24.51
N HIS A 167 -19.89 40.59 -24.13
CA HIS A 167 -18.46 40.86 -24.29
C HIS A 167 -18.09 41.01 -25.77
N ILE A 168 -18.59 40.14 -26.65
CA ILE A 168 -18.40 40.27 -28.10
C ILE A 168 -18.96 41.60 -28.60
N LYS A 169 -20.17 41.99 -28.17
CA LYS A 169 -20.79 43.26 -28.58
C LYS A 169 -19.99 44.47 -28.11
N THR A 170 -19.55 44.47 -26.86
CA THR A 170 -18.71 45.54 -26.30
C THR A 170 -17.38 45.66 -27.06
N SER A 171 -16.78 44.53 -27.41
CA SER A 171 -15.54 44.47 -28.20
C SER A 171 -15.75 44.88 -29.66
N LEU A 172 -16.94 44.61 -30.22
CA LEU A 172 -17.34 45.08 -31.55
C LEU A 172 -17.50 46.61 -31.59
N ASP A 173 -18.13 47.19 -30.58
CA ASP A 173 -18.28 48.65 -30.43
C ASP A 173 -16.90 49.33 -30.23
N GLY A 174 -15.96 48.62 -29.61
CA GLY A 174 -14.55 49.02 -29.48
C GLY A 174 -13.68 48.74 -30.71
N GLU A 175 -14.28 48.31 -31.83
CA GLU A 175 -13.60 47.96 -33.09
C GLU A 175 -12.47 46.93 -32.96
N GLN A 176 -12.58 46.00 -32.00
CA GLN A 176 -11.59 44.91 -31.88
C GLN A 176 -11.69 43.97 -33.08
N SER A 177 -10.55 43.68 -33.71
CA SER A 177 -10.48 42.96 -34.99
C SER A 177 -11.09 41.55 -34.94
N TRP A 178 -10.83 40.79 -33.88
CA TRP A 178 -11.43 39.46 -33.68
C TRP A 178 -12.96 39.50 -33.53
N ALA A 179 -13.51 40.54 -32.89
CA ALA A 179 -14.95 40.69 -32.67
C ALA A 179 -15.67 41.09 -33.97
N VAL A 180 -15.07 42.02 -34.73
CA VAL A 180 -15.52 42.38 -36.08
C VAL A 180 -15.51 41.16 -37.00
N PHE A 181 -14.47 40.33 -36.91
CA PHE A 181 -14.35 39.09 -37.68
C PHE A 181 -15.48 38.09 -37.33
N LEU A 182 -15.66 37.73 -36.06
CA LEU A 182 -16.69 36.77 -35.65
C LEU A 182 -18.11 37.24 -36.00
N HIS A 183 -18.41 38.53 -35.78
CA HIS A 183 -19.70 39.10 -36.16
C HIS A 183 -19.87 39.17 -37.69
N GLY A 184 -18.79 39.36 -38.44
CA GLY A 184 -18.77 39.38 -39.90
C GLY A 184 -19.13 38.04 -40.54
N LEU A 185 -18.82 36.92 -39.87
CA LEU A 185 -19.19 35.57 -40.31
C LEU A 185 -20.68 35.25 -40.19
N LEU A 186 -21.44 36.04 -39.41
CA LEU A 186 -22.86 35.83 -39.22
C LEU A 186 -23.68 36.39 -40.39
N GLU A 187 -24.63 35.60 -40.89
CA GLU A 187 -25.66 36.04 -41.84
C GLU A 187 -26.66 37.01 -41.20
N GLU A 188 -27.46 37.71 -42.02
CA GLU A 188 -28.45 38.69 -41.55
C GLU A 188 -29.40 38.10 -40.49
N GLN A 189 -29.93 36.90 -40.72
CA GLN A 189 -30.81 36.22 -39.76
C GLN A 189 -30.07 35.85 -38.46
N GLN A 190 -28.79 35.48 -38.53
CA GLN A 190 -27.98 35.11 -37.37
C GLN A 190 -27.56 36.34 -36.56
N ARG A 191 -27.38 37.50 -37.21
CA ARG A 191 -27.16 38.78 -36.52
C ARG A 191 -28.37 39.22 -35.73
N GLU A 192 -29.58 39.01 -36.25
CA GLU A 192 -30.80 39.23 -35.47
C GLU A 192 -30.86 38.31 -34.24
N VAL A 193 -30.45 37.05 -34.37
CA VAL A 193 -30.34 36.11 -33.24
C VAL A 193 -29.29 36.61 -32.24
N PHE A 194 -28.11 37.04 -32.70
CA PHE A 194 -27.06 37.62 -31.87
C PHE A 194 -27.57 38.82 -31.07
N ASP A 195 -28.26 39.76 -31.72
CA ASP A 195 -28.82 40.93 -31.04
C ASP A 195 -29.90 40.55 -30.03
N ARG A 196 -30.71 39.51 -30.29
CA ARG A 196 -31.68 39.00 -29.30
C ARG A 196 -31.00 38.39 -28.08
N VAL A 197 -29.98 37.55 -28.29
CA VAL A 197 -29.20 36.92 -27.20
C VAL A 197 -28.52 37.98 -26.34
N VAL A 198 -28.10 39.11 -26.92
CA VAL A 198 -27.51 40.23 -26.17
C VAL A 198 -28.57 41.13 -25.51
N ALA A 199 -29.72 41.34 -26.14
CA ALA A 199 -30.76 42.27 -25.66
C ALA A 199 -31.74 41.67 -24.64
N ALA A 200 -31.73 40.36 -24.43
CA ALA A 200 -32.64 39.66 -23.53
C ALA A 200 -32.57 40.19 -22.08
N GLY A 201 -33.69 40.75 -21.61
CA GLY A 201 -33.94 41.11 -20.20
C GLY A 201 -34.23 39.89 -19.32
N GLU A 202 -34.86 40.09 -18.16
CA GLU A 202 -35.17 39.07 -17.12
C GLU A 202 -36.10 37.90 -17.53
N ASN A 203 -36.04 37.36 -18.75
CA ASN A 203 -36.87 36.22 -19.17
C ASN A 203 -36.06 34.90 -19.16
N PRO A 204 -36.37 33.95 -18.26
CA PRO A 204 -35.46 32.87 -17.89
C PRO A 204 -35.75 31.53 -18.61
N TYR A 205 -35.78 31.49 -19.95
CA TYR A 205 -36.09 30.24 -20.66
C TYR A 205 -34.96 29.71 -21.57
N ASP A 206 -34.82 28.38 -21.57
CA ASP A 206 -33.88 27.54 -22.32
C ASP A 206 -33.75 27.83 -23.84
N ALA A 207 -34.64 28.64 -24.41
CA ALA A 207 -34.58 29.02 -25.83
C ALA A 207 -33.36 29.91 -26.16
N GLU A 208 -32.93 30.76 -25.24
CA GLU A 208 -31.80 31.68 -25.47
C GLU A 208 -30.45 30.96 -25.52
N ILE A 209 -30.26 29.95 -24.66
CA ILE A 209 -29.03 29.15 -24.68
C ILE A 209 -28.94 28.28 -25.94
N VAL A 210 -30.07 27.81 -26.47
CA VAL A 210 -30.12 27.08 -27.75
C VAL A 210 -29.73 28.01 -28.90
N GLU A 211 -30.23 29.25 -28.92
CA GLU A 211 -29.83 30.27 -29.89
C GLU A 211 -28.34 30.63 -29.78
N ALA A 212 -27.83 30.83 -28.57
CA ALA A 212 -26.42 31.06 -28.28
C ALA A 212 -25.52 29.91 -28.77
N VAL A 213 -25.90 28.67 -28.48
CA VAL A 213 -25.21 27.46 -28.96
C VAL A 213 -25.27 27.35 -30.49
N SER A 214 -26.38 27.76 -31.11
CA SER A 214 -26.49 27.78 -32.57
C SER A 214 -25.48 28.73 -33.20
N LEU A 215 -25.26 29.92 -32.62
CA LEU A 215 -24.26 30.88 -33.09
C LEU A 215 -22.83 30.36 -32.93
N LEU A 216 -22.51 29.73 -31.79
CA LEU A 216 -21.22 29.05 -31.60
C LEU A 216 -20.99 27.96 -32.65
N ASN A 217 -22.04 27.23 -33.00
CA ASN A 217 -21.97 26.19 -34.02
C ASN A 217 -21.88 26.75 -35.45
N VAL A 218 -22.33 27.97 -35.72
CA VAL A 218 -22.03 28.66 -36.98
C VAL A 218 -20.53 28.86 -37.08
N TRP A 219 -19.92 29.51 -36.08
CA TRP A 219 -18.47 29.74 -36.06
C TRP A 219 -17.66 28.45 -36.07
N SER A 220 -18.13 27.38 -35.41
CA SER A 220 -17.41 26.11 -35.42
C SER A 220 -17.35 25.46 -36.80
N ASN A 221 -18.33 25.69 -37.67
CA ASN A 221 -18.31 25.15 -39.04
C ASN A 221 -17.48 26.02 -40.01
N GLU A 222 -17.11 27.24 -39.65
CA GLU A 222 -16.40 28.17 -40.53
C GLU A 222 -14.88 27.92 -40.56
N ALA A 223 -14.35 27.45 -41.69
CA ALA A 223 -12.91 27.19 -41.83
C ALA A 223 -12.03 28.43 -41.62
N ALA A 224 -12.57 29.63 -41.81
CA ALA A 224 -11.84 30.87 -41.58
C ALA A 224 -11.47 31.11 -40.10
N VAL A 225 -12.16 30.46 -39.15
CA VAL A 225 -12.00 30.73 -37.72
C VAL A 225 -10.65 30.25 -37.18
N TYR A 226 -10.25 29.01 -37.46
CA TYR A 226 -8.95 28.50 -37.00
C TYR A 226 -7.76 29.13 -37.75
N ASP A 227 -7.96 29.66 -38.96
CA ASP A 227 -6.94 30.35 -39.74
C ASP A 227 -6.80 31.85 -39.40
N ASN A 228 -7.69 32.39 -38.57
CA ASN A 228 -7.65 33.79 -38.18
C ASN A 228 -6.49 34.07 -37.19
N ALA A 229 -5.61 35.01 -37.54
CA ALA A 229 -4.44 35.36 -36.74
C ALA A 229 -4.80 35.92 -35.35
N ASP A 230 -5.87 36.71 -35.24
CA ASP A 230 -6.27 37.32 -33.97
C ASP A 230 -6.85 36.26 -33.01
N ILE A 231 -7.63 35.31 -33.53
CA ILE A 231 -8.13 34.17 -32.73
C ILE A 231 -6.98 33.30 -32.26
N ARG A 232 -6.01 32.98 -33.13
CA ARG A 232 -4.80 32.24 -32.73
C ARG A 232 -4.01 32.98 -31.66
N GLU A 233 -3.89 34.31 -31.77
CA GLU A 233 -3.20 35.13 -30.77
C GLU A 233 -3.92 35.14 -29.42
N LEU A 234 -5.26 35.17 -29.40
CA LEU A 234 -6.05 35.00 -28.19
C LEU A 234 -5.77 33.63 -27.54
N VAL A 235 -5.84 32.56 -28.32
CA VAL A 235 -5.52 31.20 -27.84
C VAL A 235 -4.09 31.12 -27.32
N ARG A 236 -3.13 31.69 -28.05
CA ARG A 236 -1.72 31.75 -27.66
C ARG A 236 -1.53 32.52 -26.36
N THR A 237 -2.21 33.65 -26.19
CA THR A 237 -2.13 34.40 -24.93
C THR A 237 -2.69 33.60 -23.76
N THR A 238 -3.75 32.83 -23.97
CA THR A 238 -4.35 31.97 -22.95
C THR A 238 -3.54 30.69 -22.65
N ILE A 239 -2.85 30.12 -23.64
CA ILE A 239 -2.13 28.84 -23.53
C ILE A 239 -0.61 29.02 -23.42
N GLU A 240 -0.04 30.19 -23.69
CA GLU A 240 1.41 30.47 -23.56
C GLU A 240 1.70 31.68 -22.64
N GLY A 241 0.65 32.33 -22.13
CA GLY A 241 0.77 33.50 -21.27
C GLY A 241 1.42 33.21 -19.91
N PRO A 242 2.03 34.23 -19.28
CA PRO A 242 2.79 34.09 -18.02
C PRO A 242 1.93 33.79 -16.79
N ASP A 243 0.64 34.16 -16.80
CA ASP A 243 -0.28 34.03 -15.66
C ASP A 243 -1.27 32.86 -15.81
N THR A 244 -0.92 31.88 -16.62
CA THR A 244 -1.80 30.77 -16.97
C THR A 244 -1.72 29.65 -15.94
N TRP A 245 -2.81 28.89 -15.79
CA TRP A 245 -2.88 27.76 -14.85
C TRP A 245 -1.81 26.70 -15.12
N TRP A 246 -1.39 26.52 -16.38
CA TRP A 246 -0.37 25.55 -16.78
C TRP A 246 1.05 26.11 -16.62
N ALA A 247 1.28 27.42 -16.72
CA ALA A 247 2.59 28.05 -16.42
C ALA A 247 2.97 27.94 -14.93
N GLN A 248 2.00 27.64 -14.06
CA GLN A 248 2.22 27.39 -12.63
C GLN A 248 2.57 25.93 -12.32
N LEU A 249 2.49 25.02 -13.29
CA LEU A 249 2.94 23.63 -13.13
C LEU A 249 4.48 23.62 -13.22
N ASP A 250 5.15 23.06 -12.20
CA ASP A 250 6.61 22.95 -12.11
C ASP A 250 7.13 21.88 -13.10
N THR A 251 7.03 22.16 -14.41
CA THR A 251 7.54 21.28 -15.46
C THR A 251 9.04 21.50 -15.59
N THR A 252 9.83 20.52 -15.12
CA THR A 252 11.30 20.62 -15.03
C THR A 252 12.03 20.58 -16.39
N SER A 253 11.31 20.53 -17.52
CA SER A 253 11.89 20.49 -18.88
C SER A 253 11.25 21.53 -19.82
N ASP A 254 12.09 22.25 -20.57
CA ASP A 254 11.63 23.23 -21.59
C ASP A 254 10.94 22.55 -22.80
N ASP A 255 11.13 21.24 -22.99
CA ASP A 255 10.55 20.43 -24.07
C ASP A 255 9.06 20.09 -23.86
N GLU A 256 8.48 20.41 -22.68
CA GLU A 256 7.07 20.13 -22.33
C GLU A 256 6.14 21.35 -22.46
N LYS A 257 6.65 22.50 -22.91
CA LYS A 257 5.81 23.68 -23.16
C LYS A 257 4.91 23.44 -24.38
N ILE A 258 3.63 23.80 -24.26
CA ILE A 258 2.68 23.70 -25.36
C ILE A 258 2.97 24.83 -26.35
N ASP A 259 3.47 24.48 -27.53
CA ASP A 259 3.59 25.39 -28.67
C ASP A 259 2.27 25.40 -29.45
N VAL A 260 1.52 26.49 -29.31
CA VAL A 260 0.19 26.64 -29.91
C VAL A 260 0.26 26.65 -31.43
N GLU A 261 1.31 27.25 -32.01
CA GLU A 261 1.45 27.29 -33.46
C GLU A 261 1.73 25.88 -33.99
N ALA A 262 2.62 25.12 -33.34
CA ALA A 262 2.87 23.72 -33.70
C ALA A 262 1.61 22.84 -33.56
N VAL A 263 0.75 23.11 -32.55
CA VAL A 263 -0.55 22.43 -32.40
C VAL A 263 -1.47 22.75 -33.57
N PHE A 264 -1.63 24.03 -33.95
CA PHE A 264 -2.45 24.42 -35.09
C PHE A 264 -1.90 23.88 -36.41
N GLU A 265 -0.58 23.86 -36.62
CA GLU A 265 0.05 23.26 -37.79
C GLU A 265 -0.26 21.76 -37.91
N ASN A 266 -0.11 21.02 -36.80
CA ASN A 266 -0.42 19.59 -36.75
C ASN A 266 -1.91 19.34 -37.04
N LEU A 267 -2.80 20.07 -36.36
CA LEU A 267 -4.24 19.94 -36.55
C LEU A 267 -4.67 20.30 -37.98
N THR A 268 -4.11 21.36 -38.56
CA THR A 268 -4.40 21.78 -39.94
C THR A 268 -3.87 20.77 -40.97
N SER A 269 -2.74 20.11 -40.69
CA SER A 269 -2.22 19.04 -41.55
C SER A 269 -3.18 17.85 -41.62
N ARG A 270 -3.84 17.52 -40.51
CA ARG A 270 -4.85 16.44 -40.42
C ARG A 270 -6.14 16.74 -41.17
N ILE A 271 -6.46 18.02 -41.44
CA ILE A 271 -7.57 18.38 -42.34
C ILE A 271 -7.27 17.93 -43.79
N LYS A 272 -5.99 18.01 -44.20
CA LYS A 272 -5.56 17.69 -45.58
C LYS A 272 -5.44 16.19 -45.82
N ASP A 273 -5.10 15.42 -44.80
CA ASP A 273 -4.99 13.96 -44.85
C ASP A 273 -5.66 13.32 -43.62
N PRO A 274 -6.98 13.05 -43.69
CA PRO A 274 -7.72 12.52 -42.54
C PRO A 274 -7.44 11.02 -42.34
N GLU A 275 -6.60 10.69 -41.36
CA GLU A 275 -6.22 9.31 -41.03
C GLU A 275 -7.34 8.47 -40.35
N ASP A 276 -8.34 9.13 -39.74
CA ASP A 276 -9.24 8.51 -38.74
C ASP A 276 -10.71 8.35 -39.18
N GLY A 277 -11.00 8.46 -40.49
CA GLY A 277 -12.38 8.40 -41.01
C GLY A 277 -13.26 9.61 -40.65
N LEU A 278 -12.64 10.67 -40.13
CA LEU A 278 -13.22 11.98 -39.89
C LEU A 278 -13.32 12.75 -41.21
N SER A 279 -14.45 13.42 -41.46
CA SER A 279 -14.53 14.34 -42.59
C SER A 279 -13.72 15.62 -42.31
N ALA A 280 -13.32 16.32 -43.37
CA ALA A 280 -12.65 17.61 -43.22
C ALA A 280 -13.53 18.63 -42.45
N GLU A 281 -14.86 18.57 -42.63
CA GLU A 281 -15.82 19.40 -41.90
C GLU A 281 -15.84 19.08 -40.40
N ASP A 282 -15.80 17.80 -40.01
CA ASP A 282 -15.74 17.39 -38.61
C ASP A 282 -14.43 17.82 -37.95
N MET A 283 -13.32 17.77 -38.68
CA MET A 283 -12.03 18.23 -38.20
C MET A 283 -12.03 19.75 -37.99
N THR A 284 -12.56 20.51 -38.95
CA THR A 284 -12.74 21.96 -38.83
C THR A 284 -13.54 22.32 -37.57
N ARG A 285 -14.68 21.63 -37.34
CA ARG A 285 -15.47 21.81 -36.11
C ARG A 285 -14.67 21.56 -34.85
N ARG A 286 -13.92 20.44 -34.79
CA ARG A 286 -13.09 20.09 -33.63
C ARG A 286 -12.04 21.14 -33.34
N ILE A 287 -11.35 21.64 -34.37
CA ILE A 287 -10.30 22.66 -34.25
C ILE A 287 -10.90 24.00 -33.84
N ASN A 288 -11.99 24.42 -34.46
CA ASN A 288 -12.66 25.67 -34.10
C ASN A 288 -13.25 25.63 -32.69
N LYS A 289 -13.80 24.49 -32.26
CA LYS A 289 -14.26 24.29 -30.88
C LYS A 289 -13.10 24.45 -29.90
N PHE A 290 -11.94 23.86 -30.19
CA PHE A 290 -10.72 24.06 -29.42
C PHE A 290 -10.29 25.53 -29.40
N ALA A 291 -10.25 26.19 -30.56
CA ALA A 291 -9.81 27.58 -30.67
C ALA A 291 -10.73 28.53 -29.89
N LEU A 292 -12.05 28.44 -30.09
CA LEU A 292 -13.01 29.32 -29.42
C LEU A 292 -13.05 29.08 -27.90
N SER A 293 -13.04 27.82 -27.44
CA SER A 293 -13.01 27.51 -26.00
C SER A 293 -11.77 28.06 -25.30
N ASN A 294 -10.61 28.04 -25.97
CA ASN A 294 -9.37 28.54 -25.40
C ASN A 294 -9.15 30.04 -25.62
N ALA A 295 -9.77 30.65 -26.63
CA ALA A 295 -9.75 32.11 -26.80
C ALA A 295 -10.58 32.82 -25.72
N PHE A 296 -11.61 32.14 -25.19
CA PHE A 296 -12.57 32.72 -24.25
C PHE A 296 -12.78 31.84 -23.00
N PRO A 297 -11.70 31.52 -22.25
CA PRO A 297 -11.75 30.57 -21.13
C PRO A 297 -12.63 31.06 -19.98
N GLU A 298 -12.89 32.38 -19.87
CA GLU A 298 -13.75 32.96 -18.83
C GLU A 298 -15.23 32.62 -19.04
N TYR A 299 -15.62 32.34 -20.28
CA TYR A 299 -17.02 32.13 -20.67
C TYR A 299 -17.30 30.70 -21.14
N LEU A 300 -16.33 30.11 -21.84
CA LEU A 300 -16.39 28.76 -22.37
C LEU A 300 -15.51 27.83 -21.54
N ARG A 301 -16.00 26.62 -21.31
CA ARG A 301 -15.19 25.54 -20.75
C ARG A 301 -14.20 25.06 -21.79
N SER A 302 -13.09 24.49 -21.31
CA SER A 302 -12.13 23.79 -22.16
C SER A 302 -12.83 22.73 -23.01
N ALA A 303 -12.47 22.68 -24.29
CA ALA A 303 -13.02 21.71 -25.22
C ALA A 303 -12.70 20.30 -24.73
N ARG A 304 -13.73 19.57 -24.29
CA ARG A 304 -13.64 18.17 -23.86
C ARG A 304 -14.37 17.27 -24.85
N PRO A 305 -13.86 16.07 -25.15
CA PRO A 305 -14.63 15.10 -25.87
C PRO A 305 -15.87 14.74 -25.05
N ALA A 306 -17.03 14.63 -25.69
CA ALA A 306 -18.20 14.09 -25.02
C ALA A 306 -17.95 12.60 -24.78
N THR A 307 -17.77 12.18 -23.52
CA THR A 307 -17.54 10.78 -23.17
C THR A 307 -18.79 10.15 -22.56
N ILE A 308 -19.01 8.87 -22.85
CA ILE A 308 -19.95 8.02 -22.12
C ILE A 308 -19.15 7.02 -21.28
N THR A 309 -19.58 6.82 -20.04
CA THR A 309 -18.99 5.82 -19.15
C THR A 309 -19.66 4.47 -19.41
N LEU A 310 -18.87 3.48 -19.82
CA LEU A 310 -19.34 2.11 -20.02
C LEU A 310 -18.71 1.18 -18.98
N PRO A 311 -19.50 0.44 -18.20
CA PRO A 311 -18.97 -0.59 -17.31
C PRO A 311 -18.50 -1.78 -18.14
N VAL A 312 -17.22 -2.10 -18.05
CA VAL A 312 -16.62 -3.28 -18.66
C VAL A 312 -16.27 -4.27 -17.57
N TRP A 313 -16.75 -5.50 -17.75
CA TRP A 313 -16.48 -6.60 -16.84
C TRP A 313 -15.11 -7.18 -17.13
N GLU A 314 -14.19 -6.95 -16.21
CA GLU A 314 -12.86 -7.54 -16.27
C GLU A 314 -12.70 -8.56 -15.16
N LYS A 315 -12.13 -9.73 -15.51
CA LYS A 315 -11.78 -10.72 -14.51
C LYS A 315 -10.56 -10.21 -13.74
N LYS A 316 -10.74 -9.86 -12.47
CA LYS A 316 -9.64 -9.35 -11.64
C LYS A 316 -8.72 -10.50 -11.23
N ASP A 317 -7.69 -10.74 -12.03
CA ASP A 317 -6.63 -11.70 -11.69
C ASP A 317 -5.68 -11.04 -10.70
N ILE A 318 -5.69 -11.51 -9.45
CA ILE A 318 -4.85 -10.96 -8.39
C ILE A 318 -3.42 -11.44 -8.63
N ARG A 319 -2.72 -10.68 -9.45
CA ARG A 319 -1.32 -10.89 -9.79
C ARG A 319 -0.46 -10.17 -8.77
N VAL A 320 0.46 -10.93 -8.21
CA VAL A 320 1.41 -10.40 -7.24
C VAL A 320 2.59 -9.84 -8.01
N GLN A 321 2.91 -8.56 -7.80
CA GLN A 321 3.93 -7.85 -8.57
C GLN A 321 5.17 -7.55 -7.71
N THR A 322 6.35 -7.63 -8.34
CA THR A 322 7.63 -7.14 -7.79
C THR A 322 8.01 -5.89 -8.54
N LEU A 323 8.38 -4.82 -7.83
CA LEU A 323 8.81 -3.57 -8.47
C LEU A 323 10.30 -3.60 -8.81
N ASN A 324 11.09 -4.29 -7.98
CA ASN A 324 12.53 -4.43 -8.17
C ASN A 324 12.92 -5.88 -8.51
N ALA A 325 13.90 -6.04 -9.40
CA ALA A 325 14.37 -7.35 -9.87
C ALA A 325 14.88 -8.28 -8.74
N HIS A 326 15.41 -7.71 -7.64
CA HIS A 326 15.98 -8.50 -6.54
C HIS A 326 14.96 -8.91 -5.47
N GLU A 327 13.74 -8.35 -5.48
CA GLU A 327 12.74 -8.59 -4.43
C GLU A 327 12.30 -10.05 -4.39
N GLY A 328 11.98 -10.64 -5.55
CA GLY A 328 11.53 -12.03 -5.65
C GLY A 328 12.57 -13.01 -5.09
N PHE A 329 13.85 -12.79 -5.40
CA PHE A 329 14.94 -13.60 -4.86
C PHE A 329 15.06 -13.49 -3.33
N MET A 330 14.99 -12.27 -2.78
CA MET A 330 15.08 -12.06 -1.34
C MET A 330 13.90 -12.67 -0.58
N ILE A 331 12.71 -12.63 -1.17
CA ILE A 331 11.51 -13.27 -0.64
C ILE A 331 11.68 -14.79 -0.62
N TRP A 332 12.15 -15.37 -1.71
CA TRP A 332 12.43 -16.80 -1.81
C TRP A 332 13.44 -17.26 -0.75
N LEU A 333 14.53 -16.50 -0.57
CA LEU A 333 15.52 -16.78 0.46
C LEU A 333 14.95 -16.67 1.87
N LYS A 334 14.11 -15.65 2.15
CA LYS A 334 13.41 -15.50 3.43
C LYS A 334 12.45 -16.67 3.69
N ALA A 335 11.69 -17.08 2.69
CA ALA A 335 10.78 -18.22 2.78
C ALA A 335 11.54 -19.51 3.10
N ALA A 336 12.63 -19.77 2.38
CA ALA A 336 13.52 -20.91 2.66
C ALA A 336 14.09 -20.88 4.08
N PHE A 337 14.57 -19.71 4.52
CA PHE A 337 15.11 -19.53 5.86
C PHE A 337 14.07 -19.85 6.94
N ILE A 338 12.85 -19.36 6.76
CA ILE A 338 11.76 -19.48 7.72
C ILE A 338 11.21 -20.90 7.77
N ALA A 339 10.98 -21.51 6.61
CA ALA A 339 10.63 -22.93 6.50
C ALA A 339 11.70 -23.80 7.16
N GLY A 340 12.97 -23.50 6.88
CA GLY A 340 14.09 -24.20 7.47
C GLY A 340 14.22 -24.02 8.98
N PHE A 341 13.94 -22.83 9.49
CA PHE A 341 13.88 -22.58 10.93
C PHE A 341 12.77 -23.40 11.60
N VAL A 342 11.57 -23.45 11.00
CA VAL A 342 10.44 -24.22 11.51
C VAL A 342 10.76 -25.71 11.54
N ILE A 343 11.38 -26.24 10.47
CA ILE A 343 11.78 -27.65 10.36
C ILE A 343 12.96 -27.98 11.28
N GLY A 344 13.91 -27.06 11.43
CA GLY A 344 15.06 -27.17 12.34
C GLY A 344 14.69 -26.92 13.82
N SER A 345 13.50 -26.38 14.11
CA SER A 345 13.07 -26.01 15.45
C SER A 345 13.14 -27.16 16.48
N PRO A 346 12.87 -28.44 16.17
CA PRO A 346 13.06 -29.55 17.11
C PRO A 346 14.49 -29.64 17.66
N TRP A 347 15.48 -29.47 16.79
CA TRP A 347 16.89 -29.49 17.17
C TRP A 347 17.30 -28.22 17.92
N ILE A 348 16.84 -27.05 17.44
CA ILE A 348 17.12 -25.77 18.08
C ILE A 348 16.58 -25.76 19.52
N PHE A 349 15.33 -26.18 19.72
CA PHE A 349 14.74 -26.23 21.06
C PHE A 349 15.39 -27.30 21.94
N PHE A 350 15.75 -28.46 21.39
CA PHE A 350 16.52 -29.45 22.14
C PHE A 350 17.82 -28.86 22.68
N GLN A 351 18.56 -28.13 21.84
CA GLN A 351 19.84 -27.56 22.22
C GLN A 351 19.69 -26.36 23.19
N LEU A 352 18.65 -25.55 23.01
CA LEU A 352 18.30 -24.46 23.93
C LEU A 352 17.96 -25.02 25.32
N TRP A 353 17.14 -26.06 25.40
CA TRP A 353 16.82 -26.70 26.68
C TRP A 353 17.99 -27.51 27.26
N ALA A 354 18.87 -28.08 26.44
CA ALA A 354 20.10 -28.72 26.90
C ALA A 354 21.02 -27.71 27.60
N PHE A 355 21.18 -26.51 27.02
CA PHE A 355 21.90 -25.42 27.66
C PHE A 355 21.29 -25.04 29.01
N VAL A 356 19.95 -24.88 29.04
CA VAL A 356 19.23 -24.59 30.28
C VAL A 356 19.46 -25.70 31.32
N ALA A 357 19.40 -26.97 30.93
CA ALA A 357 19.67 -28.11 31.83
C ALA A 357 21.08 -28.12 32.41
N ALA A 358 22.07 -27.58 31.72
CA ALA A 358 23.42 -27.48 32.26
C ALA A 358 23.47 -26.62 33.53
N GLY A 359 22.60 -25.59 33.61
CA GLY A 359 22.41 -24.75 34.79
C GLY A 359 21.50 -25.34 35.88
N LEU A 360 20.84 -26.48 35.64
CA LEU A 360 19.96 -27.15 36.61
C LEU A 360 20.66 -28.30 37.34
N TYR A 361 20.19 -28.62 38.56
CA TYR A 361 20.69 -29.75 39.34
C TYR A 361 20.57 -31.09 38.57
N PRO A 362 21.52 -32.03 38.74
CA PRO A 362 21.55 -33.29 37.97
C PRO A 362 20.24 -34.10 37.98
N HIS A 363 19.49 -34.07 39.09
CA HIS A 363 18.21 -34.78 39.23
C HIS A 363 17.04 -34.08 38.51
N GLU A 364 17.20 -32.82 38.12
CA GLU A 364 16.22 -32.02 37.39
C GLU A 364 16.47 -31.99 35.87
N ARG A 365 17.66 -32.44 35.42
CA ARG A 365 18.00 -32.53 33.99
C ARG A 365 17.02 -33.38 33.18
N LYS A 366 16.38 -34.37 33.80
CA LYS A 366 15.35 -35.23 33.16
C LYS A 366 14.12 -34.45 32.67
N TYR A 367 13.82 -33.29 33.25
CA TYR A 367 12.65 -32.49 32.87
C TYR A 367 12.79 -31.88 31.48
N VAL A 368 14.00 -31.75 30.93
CA VAL A 368 14.21 -31.28 29.54
C VAL A 368 13.50 -32.17 28.53
N TYR A 369 13.63 -33.48 28.66
CA TYR A 369 12.97 -34.42 27.75
C TYR A 369 11.44 -34.43 27.91
N ILE A 370 10.94 -34.02 29.08
CA ILE A 370 9.50 -33.89 29.34
C ILE A 370 8.98 -32.58 28.73
N TYR A 371 9.71 -31.46 28.86
CA TYR A 371 9.27 -30.16 28.35
C TYR A 371 9.42 -30.00 26.84
N LEU A 372 10.38 -30.68 26.21
CA LEU A 372 10.63 -30.61 24.77
C LEU A 372 9.38 -30.87 23.90
N PRO A 373 8.60 -31.96 24.09
CA PRO A 373 7.39 -32.17 23.28
C PRO A 373 6.34 -31.08 23.50
N PHE A 374 6.19 -30.54 24.72
CA PHE A 374 5.28 -29.42 24.97
C PHE A 374 5.77 -28.13 24.29
N CYS A 375 7.07 -27.88 24.30
CA CYS A 375 7.71 -26.74 23.62
C CYS A 375 7.43 -26.78 22.12
N LEU A 376 7.59 -27.94 21.48
CA LEU A 376 7.28 -28.14 20.07
C LEU A 376 5.78 -28.00 19.78
N ALA A 377 4.93 -28.61 20.61
CA ALA A 377 3.49 -28.48 20.47
C ALA A 377 3.02 -27.02 20.57
N LEU A 378 3.55 -26.25 21.54
CA LEU A 378 3.28 -24.83 21.67
C LEU A 378 3.81 -24.02 20.49
N PHE A 379 5.01 -24.33 19.99
CA PHE A 379 5.61 -23.61 18.86
C PHE A 379 4.78 -23.79 17.59
N PHE A 380 4.51 -25.04 17.21
CA PHE A 380 3.70 -25.33 16.03
C PHE A 380 2.24 -24.88 16.22
N GLY A 381 1.70 -25.01 17.42
CA GLY A 381 0.36 -24.51 17.75
C GLY A 381 0.25 -22.99 17.60
N GLY A 382 1.26 -22.24 18.06
CA GLY A 382 1.35 -20.79 17.89
C GLY A 382 1.48 -20.39 16.42
N ALA A 383 2.40 -21.03 15.70
CA ALA A 383 2.59 -20.77 14.26
C ALA A 383 1.31 -21.08 13.45
N ALA A 384 0.65 -22.20 13.73
CA ALA A 384 -0.61 -22.58 13.09
C ALA A 384 -1.74 -21.60 13.42
N MET A 385 -1.87 -21.17 14.69
CA MET A 385 -2.87 -20.17 15.07
C MET A 385 -2.64 -18.84 14.34
N ALA A 386 -1.40 -18.40 14.23
CA ALA A 386 -1.07 -17.17 13.50
C ALA A 386 -1.53 -17.25 12.03
N PHE A 387 -1.21 -18.36 11.36
CA PHE A 387 -1.50 -18.54 9.94
C PHE A 387 -2.99 -18.76 9.65
N PHE A 388 -3.65 -19.65 10.39
CA PHE A 388 -5.03 -20.04 10.09
C PHE A 388 -6.11 -19.19 10.77
N ILE A 389 -5.81 -18.58 11.92
CA ILE A 389 -6.83 -17.86 12.72
C ILE A 389 -6.59 -16.35 12.68
N VAL A 390 -5.35 -15.89 12.78
CA VAL A 390 -5.04 -14.46 12.92
C VAL A 390 -4.85 -13.77 11.57
N MET A 391 -4.26 -14.44 10.59
CA MET A 391 -3.84 -13.81 9.33
C MET A 391 -4.99 -13.18 8.53
N GLU A 392 -6.05 -13.95 8.29
CA GLU A 392 -7.18 -13.50 7.46
C GLU A 392 -7.93 -12.32 8.09
N PRO A 393 -8.32 -12.34 9.39
CA PRO A 393 -8.94 -11.19 10.03
C PRO A 393 -8.09 -9.92 10.02
N VAL A 394 -6.77 -10.05 10.16
CA VAL A 394 -5.84 -8.92 10.06
C VAL A 394 -5.90 -8.31 8.66
N LEU A 395 -5.75 -9.12 7.62
CA LEU A 395 -5.78 -8.64 6.23
C LEU A 395 -7.14 -8.04 5.85
N ASP A 396 -8.24 -8.67 6.25
CA ASP A 396 -9.58 -8.18 6.00
C ASP A 396 -9.83 -6.82 6.67
N PHE A 397 -9.29 -6.62 7.88
CA PHE A 397 -9.36 -5.33 8.55
C PHE A 397 -8.52 -4.26 7.84
N LEU A 398 -7.27 -4.55 7.47
CA LEU A 398 -6.42 -3.60 6.73
C LEU A 398 -7.09 -3.17 5.42
N PHE A 399 -7.68 -4.10 4.67
CA PHE A 399 -8.37 -3.78 3.43
C PHE A 399 -9.73 -3.10 3.66
N SER A 400 -10.45 -3.44 4.72
CA SER A 400 -11.65 -2.72 5.12
C SER A 400 -11.35 -1.25 5.46
N TYR A 401 -10.22 -0.98 6.10
CA TYR A 401 -9.79 0.38 6.41
C TYR A 401 -9.45 1.16 5.13
N ASN A 402 -8.78 0.53 4.16
CA ASN A 402 -8.54 1.12 2.84
C ASN A 402 -9.85 1.50 2.12
N ARG A 403 -10.88 0.63 2.15
CA ARG A 403 -12.21 0.97 1.60
C ARG A 403 -12.81 2.20 2.27
N MET A 404 -12.73 2.28 3.60
CA MET A 404 -13.28 3.41 4.36
C MET A 404 -12.63 4.74 3.96
N MET A 405 -11.35 4.71 3.59
CA MET A 405 -10.60 5.88 3.13
C MET A 405 -10.72 6.12 1.62
N ALA A 406 -11.48 5.29 0.89
CA ALA A 406 -11.55 5.28 -0.57
C ALA A 406 -10.17 5.18 -1.26
N ILE A 407 -9.25 4.41 -0.67
CA ILE A 407 -7.92 4.14 -1.21
C ILE A 407 -7.92 2.72 -1.80
N ASP A 408 -7.50 2.60 -3.05
CA ASP A 408 -7.29 1.30 -3.68
C ASP A 408 -5.99 0.66 -3.16
N PRO A 409 -6.05 -0.52 -2.52
CA PRO A 409 -4.86 -1.19 -2.04
C PRO A 409 -4.11 -1.84 -3.20
N ASP A 410 -2.85 -1.47 -3.37
CA ASP A 410 -1.90 -2.18 -4.22
C ASP A 410 -0.78 -2.78 -3.36
N PRO A 411 -1.01 -3.96 -2.74
CA PRO A 411 -0.07 -4.50 -1.77
C PRO A 411 1.21 -5.00 -2.45
N ARG A 412 2.32 -4.33 -2.14
CA ARG A 412 3.66 -4.74 -2.56
C ARG A 412 4.03 -6.09 -1.97
N ILE A 413 4.47 -6.99 -2.85
CA ILE A 413 4.76 -8.38 -2.49
C ILE A 413 5.81 -8.51 -1.37
N SER A 414 6.86 -7.69 -1.38
CA SER A 414 7.97 -7.80 -0.43
C SER A 414 7.60 -7.39 0.99
N GLU A 415 6.72 -6.40 1.13
CA GLU A 415 6.27 -5.90 2.43
C GLU A 415 5.29 -6.90 3.05
N TRP A 416 4.32 -7.34 2.26
CA TRP A 416 3.33 -8.28 2.71
C TRP A 416 3.93 -9.69 2.95
N LEU A 417 4.76 -10.22 2.05
CA LEU A 417 5.41 -11.53 2.28
C LEU A 417 6.33 -11.50 3.49
N GLY A 418 7.05 -10.38 3.71
CA GLY A 418 7.84 -10.21 4.92
C GLY A 418 6.98 -10.34 6.18
N PHE A 419 5.90 -9.58 6.26
CA PHE A 419 4.96 -9.64 7.38
C PHE A 419 4.43 -11.06 7.61
N VAL A 420 3.90 -11.69 6.56
CA VAL A 420 3.27 -13.01 6.65
C VAL A 420 4.27 -14.13 6.96
N LEU A 421 5.50 -14.02 6.49
CA LEU A 421 6.54 -14.99 6.78
C LEU A 421 7.00 -14.94 8.25
N PHE A 422 7.15 -13.74 8.82
CA PHE A 422 7.65 -13.58 10.19
C PHE A 422 6.58 -13.73 11.26
N LEU A 423 5.31 -13.42 10.96
CA LEU A 423 4.22 -13.46 11.92
C LEU A 423 4.05 -14.85 12.59
N PRO A 424 4.01 -15.98 11.85
CA PRO A 424 3.93 -17.31 12.46
C PRO A 424 5.11 -17.65 13.39
N ILE A 425 6.33 -17.23 13.03
CA ILE A 425 7.49 -17.42 13.92
C ILE A 425 7.33 -16.60 15.20
N GLY A 426 6.92 -15.33 15.08
CA GLY A 426 6.67 -14.45 16.22
C GLY A 426 5.69 -15.08 17.20
N PHE A 427 4.57 -15.60 16.70
CA PHE A 427 3.60 -16.35 17.51
C PHE A 427 4.18 -17.63 18.09
N GLY A 428 4.88 -18.45 17.29
CA GLY A 428 5.49 -19.69 17.78
C GLY A 428 6.48 -19.48 18.93
N ILE A 429 7.29 -18.41 18.85
CA ILE A 429 8.21 -18.01 19.92
C ILE A 429 7.43 -17.45 21.12
N ALA A 430 6.46 -16.57 20.89
CA ALA A 430 5.69 -15.95 21.95
C ALA A 430 4.82 -16.98 22.71
N PHE A 431 4.40 -18.06 22.05
CA PHE A 431 3.74 -19.21 22.66
C PHE A 431 4.61 -19.95 23.66
N GLN A 432 5.92 -19.74 23.69
CA GLN A 432 6.81 -20.33 24.70
C GLN A 432 6.68 -19.67 26.08
N LEU A 433 5.96 -18.54 26.18
CA LEU A 433 5.77 -17.79 27.42
C LEU A 433 5.38 -18.67 28.63
N PRO A 434 4.39 -19.60 28.56
CA PRO A 434 4.01 -20.42 29.71
C PRO A 434 5.13 -21.32 30.22
N LEU A 435 5.93 -21.88 29.30
CA LEU A 435 7.05 -22.77 29.64
C LEU A 435 8.20 -21.98 30.26
N VAL A 436 8.50 -20.80 29.73
CA VAL A 436 9.50 -19.89 30.31
C VAL A 436 9.10 -19.48 31.73
N MET A 437 7.83 -19.14 31.96
CA MET A 437 7.32 -18.80 33.29
C MET A 437 7.46 -19.97 34.28
N LEU A 438 7.07 -21.18 33.86
CA LEU A 438 7.21 -22.39 34.68
C LEU A 438 8.67 -22.66 35.03
N MET A 439 9.58 -22.47 34.07
CA MET A 439 11.01 -22.67 34.25
C MET A 439 11.59 -21.65 35.25
N LEU A 440 11.29 -20.36 35.08
CA LEU A 440 11.75 -19.29 35.98
C LEU A 440 11.26 -19.49 37.42
N GLN A 441 10.02 -19.97 37.58
CA GLN A 441 9.48 -20.32 38.89
C GLN A 441 10.23 -21.50 39.52
N ARG A 442 10.62 -22.49 38.71
CA ARG A 442 11.28 -23.70 39.19
C ARG A 442 12.69 -23.42 39.70
N ILE A 443 13.46 -22.61 38.96
CA ILE A 443 14.78 -22.13 39.40
C ILE A 443 14.67 -21.26 40.66
N GLY A 444 13.51 -20.64 40.88
CA GLY A 444 13.23 -19.84 42.07
C GLY A 444 13.47 -18.35 41.88
N MET A 445 13.63 -17.87 40.64
CA MET A 445 13.74 -16.44 40.34
C MET A 445 12.43 -15.70 40.61
N PHE A 446 11.29 -16.37 40.41
CA PHE A 446 9.96 -15.80 40.61
C PHE A 446 9.03 -16.77 41.33
N THR A 447 8.09 -16.24 42.12
CA THR A 447 7.03 -17.04 42.76
C THR A 447 5.71 -16.92 42.00
N THR A 448 4.81 -17.89 42.16
CA THR A 448 3.46 -17.82 41.56
C THR A 448 2.69 -16.59 42.02
N SER A 449 2.88 -16.18 43.29
CA SER A 449 2.29 -14.96 43.84
C SER A 449 2.89 -13.70 43.20
N ALA A 450 4.17 -13.69 42.85
CA ALA A 450 4.79 -12.57 42.14
C ALA A 450 4.18 -12.36 40.75
N TYR A 451 3.96 -13.43 39.98
CA TYR A 451 3.25 -13.34 38.69
C TYR A 451 1.83 -12.80 38.87
N LEU A 452 1.07 -13.36 39.82
CA LEU A 452 -0.29 -12.89 40.11
C LEU A 452 -0.33 -11.44 40.62
N ALA A 453 0.69 -10.94 41.32
CA ALA A 453 0.73 -9.55 41.76
C ALA A 453 1.01 -8.57 40.60
N LYS A 454 1.75 -9.01 39.57
CA LYS A 454 2.20 -8.17 38.45
C LYS A 454 1.44 -8.41 37.14
N TRP A 455 0.33 -9.15 37.17
CA TRP A 455 -0.46 -9.50 35.99
C TRP A 455 -0.86 -8.29 35.12
N ARG A 456 -1.21 -7.14 35.74
CA ARG A 456 -1.57 -5.92 35.00
C ARG A 456 -0.40 -5.36 34.19
N VAL A 457 0.80 -5.41 34.76
CA VAL A 457 2.02 -4.96 34.09
C VAL A 457 2.38 -5.93 32.97
N ALA A 458 2.22 -7.24 33.20
CA ALA A 458 2.45 -8.25 32.17
C ALA A 458 1.52 -8.07 30.97
N ILE A 459 0.23 -7.82 31.19
CA ILE A 459 -0.72 -7.52 30.11
C ILE A 459 -0.29 -6.26 29.34
N LEU A 460 0.05 -5.17 30.05
CA LEU A 460 0.51 -3.95 29.39
C LEU A 460 1.75 -4.22 28.50
N VAL A 461 2.74 -4.96 29.01
CA VAL A 461 3.94 -5.33 28.25
C VAL A 461 3.60 -6.22 27.05
N ILE A 462 2.70 -7.18 27.21
CA ILE A 462 2.22 -8.03 26.10
C ILE A 462 1.61 -7.18 24.99
N PHE A 463 0.78 -6.20 25.34
CA PHE A 463 0.16 -5.30 24.37
C PHE A 463 1.15 -4.33 23.72
N ILE A 464 2.16 -3.85 24.46
CA ILE A 464 3.25 -3.05 23.89
C ILE A 464 4.05 -3.88 22.87
N ILE A 465 4.39 -5.13 23.21
CA ILE A 465 5.08 -6.03 22.29
C ILE A 465 4.20 -6.31 21.07
N ALA A 466 2.90 -6.59 21.28
CA ALA A 466 1.96 -6.81 20.19
C ALA A 466 1.92 -5.60 19.23
N MET A 467 1.87 -4.38 19.77
CA MET A 467 1.90 -3.14 19.00
C MET A 467 3.14 -3.02 18.10
N PHE A 468 4.33 -3.45 18.57
CA PHE A 468 5.54 -3.44 17.74
C PHE A 468 5.59 -4.56 16.68
N LEU A 469 4.92 -5.68 16.93
CA LEU A 469 4.92 -6.84 16.03
C LEU A 469 3.83 -6.75 14.94
N THR A 470 2.74 -6.03 15.21
CA THR A 470 1.64 -5.79 14.27
C THR A 470 1.77 -4.40 13.64
N PRO A 471 1.15 -4.15 12.47
CA PRO A 471 1.13 -2.82 11.85
C PRO A 471 0.24 -1.82 12.63
N ALA A 472 0.62 -1.50 13.88
CA ALA A 472 0.10 -0.46 14.77
C ALA A 472 -1.42 -0.22 14.78
N ASP A 473 -2.25 -1.22 14.46
CA ASP A 473 -3.70 -1.10 14.43
C ASP A 473 -4.37 -1.83 15.62
N PRO A 474 -5.51 -1.31 16.14
CA PRO A 474 -6.13 -1.87 17.34
C PRO A 474 -6.60 -3.32 17.20
N LEU A 475 -7.09 -3.73 16.03
CA LEU A 475 -7.65 -5.07 15.85
C LEU A 475 -6.53 -6.13 15.83
N SER A 476 -5.50 -5.93 15.01
CA SER A 476 -4.35 -6.83 14.94
C SER A 476 -3.63 -6.90 16.29
N MET A 477 -3.51 -5.77 16.99
CA MET A 477 -2.95 -5.73 18.34
C MET A 477 -3.76 -6.59 19.32
N LEU A 478 -5.10 -6.55 19.25
CA LEU A 478 -5.98 -7.38 20.09
C LEU A 478 -5.89 -8.87 19.72
N LEU A 479 -5.84 -9.18 18.42
CA LEU A 479 -5.74 -10.55 17.91
C LEU A 479 -4.40 -11.22 18.27
N LEU A 480 -3.32 -10.44 18.45
CA LEU A 480 -2.02 -10.93 18.93
C LEU A 480 -1.91 -10.89 20.47
N GLY A 481 -2.27 -9.77 21.10
CA GLY A 481 -2.14 -9.57 22.55
C GLY A 481 -3.12 -10.41 23.38
N GLY A 482 -4.31 -10.69 22.85
CA GLY A 482 -5.33 -11.51 23.50
C GLY A 482 -4.85 -12.94 23.76
N PRO A 483 -4.42 -13.70 22.74
CA PRO A 483 -3.89 -15.06 22.92
C PRO A 483 -2.69 -15.11 23.87
N LEU A 484 -1.78 -14.12 23.81
CA LEU A 484 -0.63 -14.04 24.72
C LEU A 484 -1.04 -13.78 26.16
N THR A 485 -2.09 -12.98 26.38
CA THR A 485 -2.66 -12.78 27.72
C THR A 485 -3.23 -14.08 28.26
N VAL A 486 -3.93 -14.86 27.44
CA VAL A 486 -4.42 -16.20 27.83
C VAL A 486 -3.26 -17.13 28.18
N LEU A 487 -2.20 -17.14 27.37
CA LEU A 487 -0.99 -17.91 27.64
C LEU A 487 -0.28 -17.49 28.92
N TYR A 488 -0.25 -16.21 29.25
CA TYR A 488 0.30 -15.73 30.51
C TYR A 488 -0.45 -16.34 31.71
N PHE A 489 -1.78 -16.32 31.69
CA PHE A 489 -2.59 -16.96 32.72
C PHE A 489 -2.45 -18.49 32.72
N LEU A 490 -2.30 -19.11 31.55
CA LEU A 490 -1.97 -20.53 31.44
C LEU A 490 -0.62 -20.83 32.10
N GLY A 491 0.38 -19.97 31.93
CA GLY A 491 1.67 -20.08 32.61
C GLY A 491 1.52 -20.05 34.13
N ILE A 492 0.76 -19.08 34.66
CA ILE A 492 0.45 -19.02 36.10
C ILE A 492 -0.25 -20.30 36.57
N LEU A 493 -1.18 -20.83 35.79
CA LEU A 493 -1.91 -22.05 36.11
C LEU A 493 -0.97 -23.27 36.16
N LEU A 494 -0.06 -23.41 35.18
CA LEU A 494 0.97 -24.45 35.17
C LEU A 494 1.87 -24.34 36.41
N CYS A 495 2.30 -23.12 36.76
CA CYS A 495 3.09 -22.84 37.95
C CYS A 495 2.39 -23.23 39.26
N LYS A 496 1.05 -23.19 39.28
CA LYS A 496 0.25 -23.60 40.44
C LYS A 496 0.07 -25.12 40.53
N PHE A 497 -0.13 -25.80 39.40
CA PHE A 497 -0.34 -27.25 39.36
C PHE A 497 0.96 -28.06 39.49
N MET A 498 2.08 -27.50 39.07
CA MET A 498 3.41 -28.10 39.22
C MET A 498 4.28 -27.26 40.18
N PRO A 499 3.93 -27.19 41.48
CA PRO A 499 4.69 -26.42 42.44
C PRO A 499 6.10 -27.01 42.60
N ARG A 500 7.07 -26.12 42.86
CA ARG A 500 8.46 -26.48 43.17
C ARG A 500 8.52 -27.53 44.29
N ASN A 501 9.29 -28.60 44.09
CA ASN A 501 9.68 -29.48 45.20
C ASN A 501 10.53 -28.64 46.17
N LYS A 502 10.06 -28.45 47.41
CA LYS A 502 10.86 -27.82 48.45
C LYS A 502 12.11 -28.67 48.66
N ASN A 503 13.28 -28.10 48.40
CA ASN A 503 14.56 -28.71 48.76
C ASN A 503 14.61 -28.81 50.29
N PRO A 504 14.75 -30.01 50.89
CA PRO A 504 14.74 -30.19 52.34
C PRO A 504 15.84 -29.43 53.09
N TYR A 505 16.85 -28.92 52.39
CA TYR A 505 18.03 -28.28 52.96
C TYR A 505 18.03 -26.74 52.89
N ALA A 506 16.97 -26.14 52.33
CA ALA A 506 16.89 -24.67 52.17
C ALA A 506 16.64 -23.90 53.49
N GLU A 507 16.36 -24.59 54.60
CA GLU A 507 16.21 -23.98 55.94
C GLU A 507 17.54 -23.85 56.71
N SER A 508 18.67 -24.27 56.14
CA SER A 508 19.94 -24.42 56.90
C SER A 508 20.77 -23.13 57.04
N TYR A 509 20.35 -22.01 56.46
CA TYR A 509 21.18 -20.80 56.39
C TYR A 509 20.37 -19.52 56.63
N ASP A 510 19.81 -19.39 57.83
CA ASP A 510 19.50 -18.09 58.43
C ASP A 510 20.63 -17.74 59.42
N PRO A 511 21.61 -16.90 59.06
CA PRO A 511 22.42 -16.25 60.08
C PRO A 511 21.58 -15.16 60.74
N VAL A 512 21.30 -15.38 62.03
CA VAL A 512 20.65 -14.42 62.97
C VAL A 512 21.36 -13.06 62.97
#